data_AF-A0A6J3PXS7-F1
#
_entry.id   AF-A0A6J3PXS7-F1
#
_cell.length_a   1.000
_cell.length_b   1.000
_cell.length_c   1.000
_cell.angle_alpha   90.00
_cell.angle_beta   90.00
_cell.angle_gamma   90.00
#
_symmetry.space_group_name_H-M   'P 1'
#
loop_
_entity.id
_entity.type
_entity.pdbx_description
1 polymer ?
#
loop_
_entity_poly.entity_id
_entity_poly.type
_entity_poly.pdbx_seq_one_letter_code
_entity_poly.pdbx_strand_id
1 'polypeptide(L)'
;MDSEIKEEIPVHEEFILCCGIETQVLKCGPWTDLTSDQIANRPKLLIFIIPDPNAQEIKDIYGLRGQVEHKLAFLRTHVPKEMKLVVIGHSIGCYFSLQVLKHAPELPVIRSFLLFPTIERMSESPRGKLATPLLCWFRYAFYVPGYLLLKPWPEKIKSLVIRMLLRRMNLQSEFSFLNMLEPFCLINAAYLGSQEMMEVVKRDNETIKEHLSKLTFYYGTIDGWCPKEYYEDMKKDFPEGDIRLCEKKIPHDFILYFYQEMADMVADWLKDDLSKI
;
A
#
# COMPACT_ATOMS: atom_id res chain seq x y z
N MET A 1 13.24 20.07 33.22
CA MET A 1 13.22 19.81 31.77
C MET A 1 13.46 18.32 31.64
N ASP A 2 12.38 17.55 31.78
CA ASP A 2 12.44 16.11 31.59
C ASP A 2 12.45 15.87 30.08
N SER A 3 13.63 15.58 29.55
CA SER A 3 13.76 15.03 28.21
C SER A 3 13.13 13.64 28.23
N GLU A 4 11.91 13.52 27.71
CA GLU A 4 11.34 12.22 27.37
C GLU A 4 12.36 11.49 26.49
N ILE A 5 12.98 10.46 27.06
CA ILE A 5 13.78 9.50 26.32
C ILE A 5 12.76 8.82 25.40
N LYS A 6 12.75 9.18 24.11
CA LYS A 6 12.04 8.40 23.10
C LYS A 6 12.65 7.00 23.14
N GLU A 7 11.95 6.03 23.72
CA GLU A 7 12.29 4.62 23.54
C GLU A 7 12.34 4.35 22.04
N GLU A 8 13.53 4.06 21.51
CA GLU A 8 13.67 3.59 20.14
C GLU A 8 12.93 2.26 20.02
N ILE A 9 11.79 2.28 19.32
CA ILE A 9 11.07 1.06 18.98
C ILE A 9 11.95 0.29 18.00
N PRO A 10 12.41 -0.93 18.32
CA PRO A 10 13.25 -1.70 17.41
C PRO A 10 12.47 -1.99 16.13
N VAL A 11 13.07 -1.66 14.99
CA VAL A 11 12.57 -2.01 13.66
C VAL A 11 13.46 -3.12 13.12
N HIS A 12 12.85 -4.27 12.86
CA HIS A 12 13.50 -5.42 12.26
C HIS A 12 13.00 -5.62 10.84
N GLU A 13 13.93 -5.79 9.91
CA GLU A 13 13.66 -6.10 8.52
C GLU A 13 13.97 -7.58 8.27
N GLU A 14 13.04 -8.30 7.66
CA GLU A 14 13.22 -9.69 7.26
C GLU A 14 12.68 -9.90 5.85
N PHE A 15 13.31 -10.82 5.12
CA PHE A 15 12.85 -11.27 3.81
C PHE A 15 12.30 -12.69 3.93
N ILE A 16 11.03 -12.87 3.59
CA ILE A 16 10.32 -14.15 3.68
C ILE A 16 9.97 -14.62 2.29
N LEU A 17 10.26 -15.88 1.97
CA LEU A 17 9.80 -16.48 0.72
C LEU A 17 8.32 -16.89 0.86
N CYS A 18 7.43 -16.20 0.15
CA CYS A 18 6.00 -16.50 0.12
C CYS A 18 5.55 -16.75 -1.32
N CYS A 19 5.00 -17.93 -1.60
CA CYS A 19 4.59 -18.35 -2.95
C CYS A 19 5.67 -18.11 -4.03
N GLY A 20 6.92 -18.42 -3.66
CA GLY A 20 8.08 -18.23 -4.51
C GLY A 20 8.56 -16.78 -4.68
N ILE A 21 7.96 -15.78 -4.01
CA ILE A 21 8.45 -14.39 -3.99
C ILE A 21 9.17 -14.09 -2.69
N GLU A 22 10.32 -13.44 -2.79
CA GLU A 22 10.90 -12.75 -1.64
C GLU A 22 10.02 -11.55 -1.25
N THR A 23 9.55 -11.56 -0.01
CA THR A 23 8.65 -10.57 0.57
C THR A 23 9.36 -9.87 1.70
N GLN A 24 9.50 -8.55 1.59
CA GLN A 24 10.09 -7.72 2.64
C GLN A 24 9.04 -7.45 3.73
N VAL A 25 9.38 -7.82 4.95
CA VAL A 25 8.53 -7.64 6.12
C VAL A 25 9.26 -6.72 7.09
N LEU A 26 8.65 -5.58 7.38
CA LEU A 26 9.11 -4.68 8.42
C LEU A 26 8.30 -4.94 9.70
N LYS A 27 9.02 -5.22 10.77
CA LYS A 27 8.49 -5.59 12.08
C LYS A 27 8.89 -4.51 13.08
N CYS A 28 7.92 -3.90 13.76
CA CYS A 28 8.20 -2.85 14.74
C CYS A 28 7.77 -3.30 16.16
N GLY A 29 8.69 -3.19 17.12
CA GLY A 29 8.47 -3.52 18.54
C GLY A 29 9.13 -4.83 18.98
N PRO A 30 9.00 -5.22 20.27
CA PRO A 30 9.58 -6.45 20.78
C PRO A 30 9.00 -7.66 20.02
N TRP A 31 9.88 -8.39 19.35
CA TRP A 31 9.53 -9.52 18.48
C TRP A 31 10.07 -10.83 19.05
N THR A 32 9.22 -11.85 19.15
CA THR A 32 9.62 -13.26 19.22
C THR A 32 9.15 -13.95 17.93
N ASP A 33 9.95 -14.87 17.39
CA ASP A 33 9.65 -15.56 16.13
C ASP A 33 8.21 -16.07 16.07
N LEU A 34 7.49 -15.76 14.97
CA LEU A 34 6.10 -16.15 14.72
C LEU A 34 5.89 -17.67 14.75
N THR A 35 6.98 -18.42 14.62
CA THR A 35 7.05 -19.89 14.59
C THR A 35 7.49 -20.50 15.92
N SER A 36 7.86 -19.68 16.92
CA SER A 36 8.26 -20.16 18.24
C SER A 36 7.11 -19.98 19.25
N ASP A 37 6.68 -21.08 19.87
CA ASP A 37 5.60 -21.17 20.87
C ASP A 37 5.95 -20.49 22.21
N GLN A 38 6.30 -19.19 22.20
CA GLN A 38 6.45 -18.42 23.45
C GLN A 38 5.44 -17.27 23.52
N ILE A 39 4.43 -17.52 24.34
CA ILE A 39 3.21 -16.75 24.60
C ILE A 39 3.47 -15.32 25.15
N ALA A 40 4.72 -14.91 25.38
CA ALA A 40 5.04 -13.77 26.24
C ALA A 40 5.27 -12.41 25.54
N ASN A 41 5.49 -12.32 24.22
CA ASN A 41 5.70 -11.03 23.54
C ASN A 41 5.05 -11.00 22.16
N ARG A 42 3.83 -10.43 22.08
CA ARG A 42 3.11 -10.31 20.81
C ARG A 42 3.48 -9.00 20.08
N PRO A 43 3.63 -9.02 18.75
CA PRO A 43 4.05 -7.85 17.97
C PRO A 43 2.97 -6.76 17.89
N LYS A 44 3.42 -5.50 17.78
CA LYS A 44 2.54 -4.31 17.78
C LYS A 44 2.29 -3.70 16.40
N LEU A 45 3.05 -4.06 15.36
CA LEU A 45 2.84 -3.57 13.99
C LEU A 45 3.54 -4.49 12.96
N LEU A 46 2.83 -4.81 11.86
CA LEU A 46 3.38 -5.49 10.70
C LEU A 46 3.19 -4.58 9.48
N ILE A 47 4.28 -4.15 8.84
CA ILE A 47 4.25 -3.37 7.61
C ILE A 47 4.70 -4.29 6.47
N PHE A 48 3.83 -4.44 5.48
CA PHE A 48 4.03 -5.33 4.35
C PHE A 48 4.50 -4.52 3.13
N ILE A 49 5.73 -4.77 2.68
CA ILE A 49 6.30 -4.14 1.48
C ILE A 49 6.69 -5.28 0.53
N ILE A 50 6.08 -5.39 -0.64
CA ILE A 50 6.56 -6.35 -1.65
C ILE A 50 7.52 -5.59 -2.57
N PRO A 51 8.79 -6.00 -2.61
CA PRO A 51 9.38 -6.20 -3.93
C PRO A 51 10.41 -7.34 -3.95
N ASP A 52 10.29 -8.29 -4.87
CA ASP A 52 11.46 -8.82 -5.60
C ASP A 52 11.06 -9.48 -6.96
N PRO A 53 11.92 -9.47 -8.01
CA PRO A 53 11.59 -9.82 -9.39
C PRO A 53 11.75 -11.31 -9.76
N ASN A 54 11.81 -12.26 -8.82
CA ASN A 54 11.90 -13.69 -9.18
C ASN A 54 10.91 -14.56 -8.42
N ALA A 55 9.83 -14.98 -9.09
CA ALA A 55 8.87 -15.93 -8.56
C ALA A 55 8.12 -16.66 -9.68
N GLN A 56 7.97 -17.99 -9.55
CA GLN A 56 7.33 -18.86 -10.55
C GLN A 56 6.12 -19.66 -10.04
N GLU A 57 5.56 -19.38 -8.85
CA GLU A 57 4.41 -20.18 -8.34
C GLU A 57 3.03 -19.50 -8.49
N ILE A 58 2.93 -18.17 -8.41
CA ILE A 58 1.67 -17.44 -8.68
C ILE A 58 1.59 -17.05 -10.15
N LYS A 59 0.50 -17.42 -10.82
CA LYS A 59 0.21 -16.95 -12.19
C LYS A 59 -0.04 -15.45 -12.16
N ASP A 60 0.72 -14.70 -12.97
CA ASP A 60 0.59 -13.25 -13.11
C ASP A 60 0.87 -12.46 -11.81
N ILE A 61 2.00 -12.74 -11.20
CA ILE A 61 2.36 -12.28 -9.86
C ILE A 61 2.54 -10.76 -9.71
N TYR A 62 2.97 -10.11 -10.79
CA TYR A 62 3.08 -8.65 -10.88
C TYR A 62 1.76 -8.01 -11.33
N GLY A 63 0.75 -8.81 -11.67
CA GLY A 63 -0.59 -8.34 -11.96
C GLY A 63 -1.42 -8.11 -10.69
N LEU A 64 -2.52 -7.38 -10.84
CA LEU A 64 -3.45 -7.00 -9.79
C LEU A 64 -3.96 -8.23 -9.03
N ARG A 65 -4.37 -9.27 -9.76
CA ARG A 65 -4.83 -10.53 -9.16
C ARG A 65 -3.71 -11.28 -8.43
N GLY A 66 -2.54 -11.41 -9.04
CA GLY A 66 -1.39 -12.06 -8.40
C GLY A 66 -0.97 -11.36 -7.12
N GLN A 67 -1.04 -10.03 -7.10
CA GLN A 67 -0.80 -9.21 -5.92
C GLN A 67 -1.82 -9.44 -4.79
N VAL A 68 -3.08 -9.71 -5.11
CA VAL A 68 -4.12 -10.11 -4.14
C VAL A 68 -3.83 -11.51 -3.61
N GLU A 69 -3.60 -12.48 -4.49
CA GLU A 69 -3.33 -13.88 -4.12
C GLU A 69 -2.10 -13.99 -3.23
N HIS A 70 -1.03 -13.27 -3.55
CA HIS A 70 0.18 -13.22 -2.74
C HIS A 70 -0.07 -12.69 -1.33
N LYS A 71 -0.80 -11.58 -1.18
CA LYS A 71 -1.16 -11.01 0.13
C LYS A 71 -2.02 -11.97 0.96
N LEU A 72 -3.01 -12.60 0.32
CA LEU A 72 -3.86 -13.61 0.97
C LEU A 72 -3.04 -14.82 1.45
N ALA A 73 -2.14 -15.32 0.62
CA ALA A 73 -1.27 -16.44 0.96
C ALA A 73 -0.33 -16.09 2.12
N PHE A 74 0.28 -14.90 2.09
CA PHE A 74 1.12 -14.43 3.18
C PHE A 74 0.37 -14.39 4.50
N LEU A 75 -0.81 -13.76 4.52
CA LEU A 75 -1.62 -13.64 5.73
C LEU A 75 -2.03 -15.01 6.27
N ARG A 76 -2.43 -15.94 5.40
CA ARG A 76 -2.85 -17.29 5.82
C ARG A 76 -1.72 -18.15 6.36
N THR A 77 -0.51 -18.00 5.82
CA THR A 77 0.63 -18.85 6.16
C THR A 77 1.41 -18.31 7.35
N HIS A 78 1.57 -16.98 7.45
CA HIS A 78 2.51 -16.37 8.39
C HIS A 78 1.84 -15.63 9.55
N VAL A 79 0.55 -15.31 9.48
CA VAL A 79 -0.14 -14.60 10.57
C VAL A 79 -0.92 -15.58 11.45
N PRO A 80 -0.67 -15.63 12.77
CA PRO A 80 -1.42 -16.46 13.70
C PRO A 80 -2.92 -16.13 13.69
N LYS A 81 -3.78 -17.15 13.77
CA LYS A 81 -5.24 -16.98 13.64
C LYS A 81 -5.85 -16.13 14.75
N GLU A 82 -5.22 -16.09 15.92
CA GLU A 82 -5.67 -15.35 17.09
C GLU A 82 -5.19 -13.89 17.09
N MET A 83 -4.32 -13.51 16.14
CA MET A 83 -3.75 -12.17 16.06
C MET A 83 -4.73 -11.21 15.40
N LYS A 84 -5.30 -10.28 16.18
CA LYS A 84 -6.14 -9.18 15.68
C LYS A 84 -5.36 -8.30 14.70
N LEU A 85 -5.97 -7.98 13.56
CA LEU A 85 -5.32 -7.24 12.48
C LEU A 85 -5.92 -5.86 12.26
N VAL A 86 -5.05 -4.87 12.08
CA VAL A 86 -5.38 -3.58 11.49
C VAL A 86 -4.77 -3.54 10.10
N VAL A 87 -5.59 -3.33 9.09
CA VAL A 87 -5.14 -3.24 7.69
C VAL A 87 -5.13 -1.78 7.28
N ILE A 88 -4.04 -1.30 6.69
CA ILE A 88 -3.94 0.08 6.19
C ILE A 88 -3.61 -0.01 4.71
N GLY A 89 -4.55 0.39 3.87
CA GLY A 89 -4.39 0.53 2.44
C GLY A 89 -4.18 2.00 2.07
N HIS A 90 -3.21 2.25 1.19
CA HIS A 90 -3.09 3.53 0.48
C HIS A 90 -3.31 3.29 -1.00
N SER A 91 -4.06 4.17 -1.67
CA SER A 91 -4.28 4.09 -3.12
C SER A 91 -4.81 2.69 -3.49
N ILE A 92 -4.14 1.97 -4.39
CA ILE A 92 -4.52 0.62 -4.82
C ILE A 92 -4.47 -0.39 -3.66
N GLY A 93 -3.67 -0.12 -2.64
CA GLY A 93 -3.67 -0.88 -1.39
C GLY A 93 -5.03 -0.95 -0.72
N CYS A 94 -5.92 0.03 -0.96
CA CYS A 94 -7.29 0.00 -0.49
C CYS A 94 -8.11 -1.10 -1.18
N TYR A 95 -7.93 -1.26 -2.50
CA TYR A 95 -8.54 -2.36 -3.25
C TYR A 95 -8.06 -3.71 -2.71
N PHE A 96 -6.76 -3.87 -2.49
CA PHE A 96 -6.21 -5.09 -1.87
C PHE A 96 -6.78 -5.34 -0.48
N SER A 97 -6.95 -4.30 0.33
CA SER A 97 -7.56 -4.40 1.66
C SER A 97 -9.00 -4.92 1.60
N LEU A 98 -9.79 -4.45 0.63
CA LEU A 98 -11.14 -4.99 0.38
C LEU A 98 -11.10 -6.44 -0.10
N GLN A 99 -10.16 -6.80 -0.99
CA GLN A 99 -10.00 -8.18 -1.44
C GLN A 99 -9.58 -9.13 -0.31
N VAL A 100 -8.74 -8.67 0.62
CA VAL A 100 -8.39 -9.43 1.83
C VAL A 100 -9.62 -9.69 2.68
N LEU A 101 -10.44 -8.67 2.96
CA LEU A 101 -11.68 -8.84 3.72
C LEU A 101 -12.66 -9.80 3.05
N LYS A 102 -12.82 -9.68 1.72
CA LYS A 102 -13.72 -10.51 0.92
C LYS A 102 -13.30 -11.98 0.87
N HIS A 103 -12.01 -12.23 0.67
CA HIS A 103 -11.51 -13.56 0.35
C HIS A 103 -10.89 -14.28 1.55
N ALA A 104 -10.61 -13.58 2.64
CA ALA A 104 -10.13 -14.16 3.89
C ALA A 104 -10.96 -13.70 5.11
N PRO A 105 -12.29 -13.98 5.13
CA PRO A 105 -13.16 -13.62 6.25
C PRO A 105 -12.76 -14.29 7.57
N GLU A 106 -11.95 -15.35 7.52
CA GLU A 106 -11.36 -16.02 8.69
C GLU A 106 -10.35 -15.15 9.45
N LEU A 107 -9.77 -14.12 8.80
CA LEU A 107 -8.80 -13.26 9.46
C LEU A 107 -9.50 -12.29 10.42
N PRO A 108 -9.02 -12.17 11.67
CA PRO A 108 -9.63 -11.30 12.68
C PRO A 108 -9.26 -9.83 12.46
N VAL A 109 -9.65 -9.27 11.31
CA VAL A 109 -9.48 -7.84 11.01
C VAL A 109 -10.44 -7.04 11.88
N ILE A 110 -9.88 -6.17 12.72
CA ILE A 110 -10.63 -5.31 13.66
C ILE A 110 -10.91 -3.92 13.07
N ARG A 111 -10.02 -3.42 12.20
CA ARG A 111 -10.15 -2.12 11.54
C ARG A 111 -9.38 -2.15 10.22
N SER A 112 -9.91 -1.47 9.21
CA SER A 112 -9.25 -1.23 7.93
C SER A 112 -9.33 0.24 7.55
N PHE A 113 -8.17 0.89 7.39
CA PHE A 113 -8.07 2.28 6.96
C PHE A 113 -7.77 2.32 5.46
N LEU A 114 -8.68 2.92 4.70
CA LEU A 114 -8.60 3.08 3.26
C LEU A 114 -8.25 4.53 2.94
N LEU A 115 -6.96 4.81 2.82
CA LEU A 115 -6.40 6.14 2.62
C LEU A 115 -6.28 6.46 1.13
N PHE A 116 -6.96 7.51 0.68
CA PHE A 116 -7.04 7.94 -0.72
C PHE A 116 -7.43 6.76 -1.64
N PRO A 117 -8.65 6.20 -1.47
CA PRO A 117 -8.97 4.85 -1.96
C PRO A 117 -9.22 4.78 -3.47
N THR A 118 -8.29 4.19 -4.22
CA THR A 118 -8.51 3.83 -5.64
C THR A 118 -9.17 2.46 -5.70
N ILE A 119 -10.49 2.43 -5.47
CA ILE A 119 -11.30 1.20 -5.41
C ILE A 119 -12.38 1.14 -6.50
N GLU A 120 -12.47 2.18 -7.33
CA GLU A 120 -13.44 2.29 -8.41
C GLU A 120 -12.99 3.32 -9.45
N ARG A 121 -13.56 3.22 -10.66
CA ARG A 121 -13.49 4.22 -11.75
C ARG A 121 -12.09 4.79 -11.99
N MET A 122 -11.05 3.97 -11.81
CA MET A 122 -9.68 4.48 -11.72
C MET A 122 -9.24 5.17 -13.00
N SER A 123 -9.56 4.61 -14.16
CA SER A 123 -9.28 5.19 -15.49
C SER A 123 -10.16 6.40 -15.83
N GLU A 124 -11.30 6.59 -15.16
CA GLU A 124 -12.20 7.72 -15.39
C GLU A 124 -11.86 8.96 -14.54
N SER A 125 -11.07 8.77 -13.48
CA SER A 125 -10.55 9.85 -12.64
C SER A 125 -9.71 10.87 -13.44
N PRO A 126 -9.57 12.12 -12.96
CA PRO A 126 -8.74 13.13 -13.63
C PRO A 126 -7.32 12.65 -13.95
N ARG A 127 -6.65 11.97 -13.02
CA ARG A 127 -5.31 11.41 -13.20
C ARG A 127 -5.34 10.12 -14.00
N GLY A 128 -6.35 9.28 -13.82
CA GLY A 128 -6.58 8.07 -14.60
C GLY A 128 -6.70 8.33 -16.10
N LYS A 129 -7.45 9.34 -16.50
CA LYS A 129 -7.60 9.73 -17.92
C LYS A 129 -6.27 10.11 -18.57
N LEU A 130 -5.36 10.72 -17.81
CA LEU A 130 -4.02 11.07 -18.28
C LEU A 130 -3.06 9.87 -18.28
N ALA A 131 -3.16 9.00 -17.28
CA ALA A 131 -2.26 7.87 -17.09
C ALA A 131 -2.62 6.65 -17.96
N THR A 132 -3.90 6.41 -18.22
CA THR A 132 -4.39 5.21 -18.93
C THR A 132 -3.76 5.06 -20.33
N PRO A 133 -3.68 6.10 -21.18
CA PRO A 133 -3.00 5.96 -22.47
C PRO A 133 -1.52 5.59 -22.31
N LEU A 134 -0.83 6.17 -21.34
CA LEU A 134 0.59 5.90 -21.07
C LEU A 134 0.82 4.47 -20.60
N LEU A 135 0.01 4.01 -19.64
CA LEU A 135 0.14 2.70 -19.00
C LEU A 135 -0.40 1.56 -19.87
N CYS A 136 -1.50 1.77 -20.61
CA CYS A 136 -2.14 0.69 -21.37
C CYS A 136 -1.66 0.62 -22.81
N TRP A 137 -1.51 1.76 -23.49
CA TRP A 137 -1.27 1.79 -24.94
C TRP A 137 0.20 2.03 -25.29
N PHE A 138 0.86 2.93 -24.56
CA PHE A 138 2.24 3.31 -24.84
C PHE A 138 3.29 2.57 -24.01
N ARG A 139 2.92 1.65 -23.09
CA ARG A 139 3.88 0.96 -22.21
C ARG A 139 5.05 0.35 -22.97
N TYR A 140 4.79 -0.35 -24.08
CA TYR A 140 5.83 -0.99 -24.88
C TYR A 140 6.72 0.02 -25.61
N ALA A 141 6.17 1.18 -25.99
CA ALA A 141 6.92 2.26 -26.62
C ALA A 141 7.90 2.92 -25.65
N PHE A 142 7.67 2.84 -24.34
CA PHE A 142 8.60 3.33 -23.31
C PHE A 142 9.54 2.25 -22.78
N TYR A 143 9.16 0.97 -22.82
CA TYR A 143 10.00 -0.13 -22.34
C TYR A 143 11.28 -0.29 -23.15
N VAL A 144 11.20 -0.23 -24.48
CA VAL A 144 12.38 -0.42 -25.34
C VAL A 144 13.40 0.72 -25.17
N PRO A 145 13.02 2.01 -25.24
CA PRO A 145 13.94 3.10 -24.94
C PRO A 145 14.44 3.10 -23.50
N GLY A 146 13.58 2.83 -22.52
CA GLY A 146 13.96 2.76 -21.11
C GLY A 146 15.01 1.69 -20.85
N TYR A 147 14.83 0.50 -21.42
CA TYR A 147 15.81 -0.58 -21.34
C TYR A 147 17.14 -0.21 -22.02
N LEU A 148 17.08 0.35 -23.23
CA LEU A 148 18.29 0.72 -23.97
C LEU A 148 19.05 1.90 -23.34
N LEU A 149 18.36 2.82 -22.67
CA LEU A 149 18.96 3.99 -22.02
C LEU A 149 19.48 3.67 -20.61
N LEU A 150 18.72 2.90 -19.82
CA LEU A 150 19.04 2.64 -18.41
C LEU A 150 19.95 1.43 -18.21
N LYS A 151 19.86 0.39 -19.04
CA LYS A 151 20.69 -0.82 -18.91
C LYS A 151 22.20 -0.57 -19.07
N PRO A 152 22.69 0.24 -20.03
CA PRO A 152 24.13 0.44 -20.18
C PRO A 152 24.73 1.43 -19.17
N TRP A 153 23.93 2.08 -18.33
CA TRP A 153 24.43 3.05 -17.37
C TRP A 153 25.10 2.38 -16.16
N PRO A 154 26.36 2.74 -15.82
CA PRO A 154 27.00 2.28 -14.60
C PRO A 154 26.17 2.64 -13.36
N GLU A 155 26.06 1.71 -12.41
CA GLU A 155 25.30 1.88 -11.16
C GLU A 155 25.69 3.14 -10.38
N LYS A 156 26.98 3.52 -10.42
CA LYS A 156 27.48 4.75 -9.78
C LYS A 156 26.83 6.01 -10.36
N ILE A 157 26.58 6.04 -11.67
CA ILE A 157 25.94 7.18 -12.36
C ILE A 157 24.45 7.21 -12.06
N LYS A 158 23.77 6.05 -12.15
CA LYS A 158 22.35 5.94 -11.73
C LYS A 158 22.16 6.44 -10.30
N SER A 159 22.97 5.94 -9.37
CA SER A 159 22.94 6.34 -7.96
C SER A 159 23.27 7.82 -7.76
N LEU A 160 24.18 8.41 -8.53
CA LEU A 160 24.45 9.85 -8.48
C LEU A 160 23.25 10.67 -8.97
N VAL A 161 22.67 10.34 -10.12
CA VAL A 161 21.51 11.04 -10.68
C VAL A 161 20.30 10.92 -9.76
N ILE A 162 20.05 9.74 -9.19
CA ILE A 162 18.98 9.53 -8.22
C ILE A 162 19.20 10.39 -6.98
N ARG A 163 20.40 10.39 -6.40
CA ARG A 163 20.71 11.27 -5.25
C ARG A 163 20.54 12.74 -5.57
N MET A 164 20.92 13.18 -6.78
CA MET A 164 20.69 14.56 -7.22
C MET A 164 19.20 14.88 -7.37
N LEU A 165 18.40 13.97 -7.93
CA LEU A 165 16.95 14.12 -8.08
C LEU A 165 16.25 14.14 -6.72
N LEU A 166 16.55 13.19 -5.83
CA LEU A 166 16.00 13.13 -4.47
C LEU A 166 16.34 14.39 -3.68
N ARG A 167 17.60 14.86 -3.75
CA ARG A 167 18.03 16.11 -3.11
C ARG A 167 17.29 17.32 -3.69
N ARG A 168 17.05 17.36 -5.00
CA ARG A 168 16.27 18.43 -5.64
C ARG A 168 14.80 18.41 -5.20
N MET A 169 14.26 17.22 -4.92
CA MET A 169 12.90 17.02 -4.42
C MET A 169 12.79 17.19 -2.90
N ASN A 170 13.87 17.53 -2.19
CA ASN A 170 13.91 17.59 -0.72
C ASN A 170 13.45 16.31 -0.01
N LEU A 171 13.59 15.15 -0.66
CA LEU A 171 13.32 13.86 -0.03
C LEU A 171 14.58 13.45 0.74
N GLN A 172 14.53 13.49 2.07
CA GLN A 172 15.58 12.91 2.92
C GLN A 172 15.48 11.38 2.77
N SER A 173 16.48 10.77 2.14
CA SER A 173 16.44 9.36 1.77
C SER A 173 16.91 8.47 2.93
N GLU A 174 15.98 7.99 3.76
CA GLU A 174 16.14 6.70 4.44
C GLU A 174 15.59 5.54 3.58
N PHE A 175 14.76 5.84 2.57
CA PHE A 175 14.22 4.86 1.64
C PHE A 175 15.17 4.59 0.47
N SER A 176 15.40 3.32 0.17
CA SER A 176 16.19 2.85 -0.97
C SER A 176 15.40 3.00 -2.28
N PHE A 177 15.17 4.26 -2.72
CA PHE A 177 14.58 4.58 -4.04
C PHE A 177 15.43 4.08 -5.22
N LEU A 178 16.66 3.59 -4.96
CA LEU A 178 17.56 3.04 -5.96
C LEU A 178 16.95 1.84 -6.67
N ASN A 179 16.23 0.96 -5.95
CA ASN A 179 15.60 -0.22 -6.53
C ASN A 179 14.37 0.14 -7.38
N MET A 180 13.71 1.27 -7.11
CA MET A 180 12.48 1.66 -7.82
C MET A 180 12.73 2.04 -9.28
N LEU A 181 13.95 2.45 -9.64
CA LEU A 181 14.34 2.78 -11.01
C LEU A 181 14.97 1.60 -11.77
N GLU A 182 15.03 0.42 -11.17
CA GLU A 182 15.42 -0.77 -11.91
C GLU A 182 14.41 -1.02 -13.05
N PRO A 183 14.87 -1.28 -14.29
CA PRO A 183 13.99 -1.43 -15.44
C PRO A 183 12.87 -2.47 -15.22
N PHE A 184 13.17 -3.55 -14.50
CA PHE A 184 12.19 -4.57 -14.17
C PHE A 184 11.11 -4.06 -13.19
N CYS A 185 11.49 -3.29 -12.17
CA CYS A 185 10.54 -2.66 -11.24
C CYS A 185 9.61 -1.68 -11.97
N LEU A 186 10.16 -0.86 -12.86
CA LEU A 186 9.35 0.08 -13.67
C LEU A 186 8.39 -0.64 -14.62
N ILE A 187 8.85 -1.71 -15.27
CA ILE A 187 8.01 -2.54 -16.15
C ILE A 187 6.88 -3.21 -15.36
N ASN A 188 7.19 -3.77 -14.20
CA ASN A 188 6.20 -4.45 -13.37
C ASN A 188 5.20 -3.46 -12.75
N ALA A 189 5.65 -2.29 -12.31
CA ALA A 189 4.78 -1.22 -11.82
C ALA A 189 3.85 -0.69 -12.92
N ALA A 190 4.37 -0.47 -14.13
CA ALA A 190 3.55 -0.06 -15.27
C ALA A 190 2.59 -1.17 -15.73
N TYR A 191 3.00 -2.44 -15.63
CA TYR A 191 2.13 -3.59 -15.90
C TYR A 191 0.96 -3.65 -14.90
N LEU A 192 1.25 -3.60 -13.60
CA LEU A 192 0.26 -3.54 -12.54
C LEU A 192 -0.68 -2.34 -12.75
N GLY A 193 -0.13 -1.14 -12.92
CA GLY A 193 -0.91 0.08 -13.16
C GLY A 193 -1.81 -0.02 -14.39
N SER A 194 -1.39 -0.73 -15.45
CA SER A 194 -2.25 -0.96 -16.61
C SER A 194 -3.44 -1.88 -16.29
N GLN A 195 -3.26 -2.89 -15.44
CA GLN A 195 -4.37 -3.73 -14.97
C GLN A 195 -5.29 -2.99 -14.01
N GLU A 196 -4.73 -2.20 -13.08
CA GLU A 196 -5.48 -1.33 -12.18
C GLU A 196 -6.48 -0.45 -12.95
N MET A 197 -6.02 0.23 -14.02
CA MET A 197 -6.89 1.09 -14.85
C MET A 197 -8.04 0.35 -15.52
N MET A 198 -7.86 -0.94 -15.82
CA MET A 198 -8.81 -1.75 -16.60
C MET A 198 -9.75 -2.58 -15.72
N GLU A 199 -9.32 -2.97 -14.53
CA GLU A 199 -10.04 -3.88 -13.65
C GLU A 199 -10.69 -3.15 -12.47
N VAL A 200 -10.11 -2.06 -11.97
CA VAL A 200 -10.66 -1.26 -10.85
C VAL A 200 -11.68 -0.26 -11.38
N VAL A 201 -12.79 -0.80 -11.88
CA VAL A 201 -13.86 -0.04 -12.53
C VAL A 201 -15.07 0.11 -11.61
N LYS A 202 -15.65 -1.00 -11.15
CA LYS A 202 -16.85 -0.98 -10.29
C LYS A 202 -16.45 -1.13 -8.83
N ARG A 203 -17.00 -0.25 -7.98
CA ARG A 203 -16.88 -0.38 -6.52
C ARG A 203 -17.58 -1.65 -6.02
N ASP A 204 -16.88 -2.40 -5.16
CA ASP A 204 -17.40 -3.61 -4.51
C ASP A 204 -18.31 -3.24 -3.33
N ASN A 205 -19.52 -2.76 -3.64
CA ASN A 205 -20.48 -2.30 -2.65
C ASN A 205 -20.93 -3.44 -1.70
N GLU A 206 -20.97 -4.67 -2.19
CA GLU A 206 -21.36 -5.84 -1.41
C GLU A 206 -20.37 -6.07 -0.26
N THR A 207 -19.07 -6.13 -0.55
CA THR A 207 -18.01 -6.30 0.45
C THR A 207 -17.94 -5.10 1.41
N ILE A 208 -18.08 -3.88 0.87
CA ILE A 208 -18.09 -2.66 1.70
C ILE A 208 -19.25 -2.70 2.69
N LYS A 209 -20.45 -3.08 2.24
CA LYS A 209 -21.63 -3.16 3.09
C LYS A 209 -21.46 -4.20 4.20
N GLU A 210 -20.92 -5.38 3.86
CA GLU A 210 -20.70 -6.47 4.80
C GLU A 210 -19.73 -6.08 5.94
N HIS A 211 -18.70 -5.29 5.62
CA HIS A 211 -17.65 -4.94 6.57
C HIS A 211 -17.68 -3.48 7.01
N LEU A 212 -18.75 -2.73 6.72
CA LEU A 212 -18.82 -1.27 6.85
C LEU A 212 -18.38 -0.77 8.24
N SER A 213 -18.76 -1.49 9.31
CA SER A 213 -18.42 -1.14 10.69
C SER A 213 -16.91 -1.16 10.99
N LYS A 214 -16.13 -1.89 10.18
CA LYS A 214 -14.66 -2.02 10.29
C LYS A 214 -13.90 -1.10 9.34
N LEU A 215 -14.58 -0.42 8.41
CA LEU A 215 -13.93 0.38 7.36
C LEU A 215 -13.92 1.86 7.71
N THR A 216 -12.77 2.50 7.54
CA THR A 216 -12.64 3.96 7.55
C THR A 216 -12.11 4.40 6.20
N PHE A 217 -12.87 5.22 5.47
CA PHE A 217 -12.46 5.78 4.19
C PHE A 217 -11.97 7.21 4.39
N TYR A 218 -10.78 7.52 3.91
CA TYR A 218 -10.21 8.86 4.00
C TYR A 218 -9.89 9.42 2.62
N TYR A 219 -10.67 10.39 2.16
CA TYR A 219 -10.54 11.00 0.83
C TYR A 219 -9.78 12.33 0.88
N GLY A 220 -9.08 12.68 -0.20
CA GLY A 220 -8.41 13.96 -0.37
C GLY A 220 -9.31 15.01 -1.05
N THR A 221 -9.29 16.26 -0.59
CA THR A 221 -9.98 17.36 -1.29
C THR A 221 -9.35 17.76 -2.62
N ILE A 222 -8.06 17.46 -2.80
CA ILE A 222 -7.29 17.78 -4.01
C ILE A 222 -6.84 16.52 -4.76
N ASP A 223 -7.41 15.36 -4.43
CA ASP A 223 -6.99 14.10 -5.01
C ASP A 223 -7.48 13.97 -6.45
N GLY A 224 -6.54 13.78 -7.38
CA GLY A 224 -6.85 13.60 -8.80
C GLY A 224 -7.10 12.14 -9.20
N TRP A 225 -6.84 11.17 -8.33
CA TRP A 225 -7.12 9.75 -8.54
C TRP A 225 -8.48 9.36 -7.96
N CYS A 226 -8.84 9.93 -6.81
CA CYS A 226 -10.09 9.70 -6.10
C CYS A 226 -10.78 11.04 -5.85
N PRO A 227 -11.37 11.66 -6.90
CA PRO A 227 -11.87 13.03 -6.80
C PRO A 227 -13.04 13.14 -5.81
N LYS A 228 -13.33 14.36 -5.36
CA LYS A 228 -14.30 14.61 -4.28
C LYS A 228 -15.68 14.01 -4.55
N GLU A 229 -16.08 13.90 -5.81
CA GLU A 229 -17.33 13.26 -6.22
C GLU A 229 -17.43 11.81 -5.71
N TYR A 230 -16.31 11.08 -5.63
CA TYR A 230 -16.31 9.69 -5.15
C TYR A 230 -16.56 9.64 -3.63
N TYR A 231 -16.07 10.62 -2.88
CA TYR A 231 -16.40 10.80 -1.47
C TYR A 231 -17.91 11.07 -1.27
N GLU A 232 -18.49 11.96 -2.09
CA GLU A 232 -19.92 12.28 -2.01
C GLU A 232 -20.80 11.06 -2.36
N ASP A 233 -20.42 10.30 -3.40
CA ASP A 233 -21.07 9.04 -3.77
C ASP A 233 -21.00 8.02 -2.63
N MET A 234 -19.84 7.86 -2.00
CA MET A 234 -19.67 6.99 -0.82
C MET A 234 -20.57 7.41 0.35
N LYS A 235 -20.61 8.71 0.67
CA LYS A 235 -21.46 9.23 1.75
C LYS A 235 -22.94 9.02 1.48
N LYS A 236 -23.36 9.14 0.21
CA LYS A 236 -24.73 8.89 -0.21
C LYS A 236 -25.11 7.41 -0.09
N ASP A 237 -24.24 6.52 -0.54
CA ASP A 237 -24.54 5.09 -0.59
C ASP A 237 -24.38 4.39 0.78
N PHE A 238 -23.50 4.92 1.63
CA PHE A 238 -23.19 4.39 2.96
C PHE A 238 -23.22 5.49 4.03
N PRO A 239 -24.39 6.07 4.33
CA PRO A 239 -24.49 7.21 5.25
C PRO A 239 -23.99 6.92 6.68
N GLU A 240 -24.12 5.65 7.12
CA GLU A 240 -23.65 5.18 8.42
C GLU A 240 -22.15 4.82 8.43
N GLY A 241 -21.47 4.92 7.29
CA GLY A 241 -20.05 4.59 7.15
C GLY A 241 -19.13 5.66 7.72
N ASP A 242 -18.00 5.23 8.29
CA ASP A 242 -16.90 6.13 8.64
C ASP A 242 -16.17 6.59 7.38
N ILE A 243 -16.71 7.66 6.78
CA ILE A 243 -16.21 8.25 5.54
C ILE A 243 -15.82 9.69 5.85
N ARG A 244 -14.56 10.01 5.61
CA ARG A 244 -13.91 11.25 6.00
C ARG A 244 -13.29 11.95 4.80
N LEU A 245 -13.24 13.27 4.85
CA LEU A 245 -12.65 14.12 3.82
C LEU A 245 -11.53 14.99 4.41
N CYS A 246 -10.37 15.01 3.75
CA CYS A 246 -9.19 15.75 4.16
C CYS A 246 -9.31 17.24 3.80
N GLU A 247 -9.54 18.09 4.79
CA GLU A 247 -9.56 19.55 4.60
C GLU A 247 -8.15 20.17 4.54
N LYS A 248 -7.12 19.43 4.99
CA LYS A 248 -5.72 19.86 5.06
C LYS A 248 -5.00 19.92 3.70
N LYS A 249 -5.71 19.61 2.60
CA LYS A 249 -5.16 19.56 1.23
C LYS A 249 -3.91 18.66 1.10
N ILE A 250 -3.91 17.55 1.84
CA ILE A 250 -2.86 16.54 1.72
C ILE A 250 -2.99 15.89 0.33
N PRO A 251 -1.89 15.79 -0.45
CA PRO A 251 -1.93 15.21 -1.78
C PRO A 251 -2.01 13.68 -1.74
N HIS A 252 -2.37 13.05 -2.85
CA HIS A 252 -2.50 11.60 -2.94
C HIS A 252 -1.17 10.87 -2.62
N ASP A 253 -0.05 11.44 -3.03
CA ASP A 253 1.33 10.99 -2.77
C ASP A 253 1.87 11.48 -1.41
N PHE A 254 1.00 11.53 -0.39
CA PHE A 254 1.34 12.00 0.95
C PHE A 254 2.54 11.27 1.58
N ILE A 255 2.80 10.02 1.17
CA ILE A 255 3.93 9.22 1.66
C ILE A 255 5.27 9.95 1.46
N LEU A 256 5.37 10.82 0.46
CA LEU A 256 6.61 11.54 0.15
C LEU A 256 6.91 12.70 1.12
N TYR A 257 5.89 13.41 1.62
CA TYR A 257 6.09 14.68 2.34
C TYR A 257 5.23 14.85 3.59
N PHE A 258 4.15 14.08 3.72
CA PHE A 258 3.13 14.19 4.76
C PHE A 258 2.93 12.85 5.49
N TYR A 259 3.88 11.92 5.39
CA TYR A 259 3.78 10.59 6.00
C TYR A 259 3.62 10.67 7.53
N GLN A 260 4.33 11.58 8.19
CA GLN A 260 4.24 11.75 9.65
C GLN A 260 2.85 12.25 10.05
N GLU A 261 2.35 13.29 9.39
CA GLU A 261 1.02 13.83 9.67
C GLU A 261 -0.08 12.79 9.43
N MET A 262 0.04 11.98 8.36
CA MET A 262 -0.90 10.88 8.12
C MET A 262 -0.80 9.80 9.21
N ALA A 263 0.41 9.42 9.61
CA ALA A 263 0.64 8.42 10.63
C ALA A 263 0.06 8.86 11.98
N ASP A 264 0.26 10.12 12.37
CA ASP A 264 -0.29 10.68 13.61
C ASP A 264 -1.83 10.65 13.59
N MET A 265 -2.44 11.06 12.47
CA MET A 265 -3.89 11.03 12.30
C MET A 265 -4.47 9.60 12.39
N VAL A 266 -3.86 8.63 11.70
CA VAL A 266 -4.30 7.24 11.73
C VAL A 266 -4.11 6.63 13.12
N ALA A 267 -2.97 6.91 13.77
CA ALA A 267 -2.70 6.46 15.14
C ALA A 267 -3.75 7.00 16.12
N ASP A 268 -4.12 8.28 16.00
CA ASP A 268 -5.16 8.89 16.82
C ASP A 268 -6.53 8.23 16.61
N TRP A 269 -6.91 7.94 15.36
CA TRP A 269 -8.18 7.25 15.08
C TRP A 269 -8.18 5.82 15.61
N LEU A 270 -7.03 5.15 15.58
CA LEU A 270 -6.89 3.77 16.03
C LEU A 270 -6.96 3.65 17.56
N LYS A 271 -6.56 4.68 18.33
CA LYS A 271 -6.62 4.66 19.81
C LYS A 271 -8.01 4.30 20.34
N ASP A 272 -9.06 4.85 19.73
CA ASP A 272 -10.46 4.61 20.14
C ASP A 272 -10.92 3.16 19.89
N ASP A 273 -10.35 2.49 18.90
CA ASP A 273 -10.63 1.08 18.63
C ASP A 273 -9.84 0.17 19.57
N LEU A 274 -8.57 0.51 19.81
CA LEU A 274 -7.71 -0.25 20.72
C LEU A 274 -8.17 -0.16 22.18
N SER A 275 -8.77 0.95 22.60
CA SER A 275 -9.31 1.07 23.97
C SER A 275 -10.53 0.18 24.24
N LYS A 276 -11.16 -0.37 23.20
CA LYS A 276 -12.35 -1.24 23.30
C LYS A 276 -12.00 -2.73 23.30
N ILE A 277 -10.72 -3.07 23.18
CA ILE A 277 -10.16 -4.42 23.05
C ILE A 277 -9.48 -4.86 24.34
#